data_AF-A0A401K019-F1
#
_entry.id   AF-A0A401K019-F1
#
_cell.length_a   1.000
_cell.length_b   1.000
_cell.length_c   1.000
_cell.angle_alpha   90.00
_cell.angle_beta   90.00
_cell.angle_gamma   90.00
#
_symmetry.space_group_name_H-M   'P 1'
#
loop_
_entity.id
_entity.type
_entity.pdbx_description
1 polymer ?
#
loop_
_entity_poly.entity_id
_entity_poly.type
_entity_poly.pdbx_seq_one_letter_code
_entity_poly.pdbx_strand_id
1 'polypeptide(L)'
;MSEAWKHLDLEGEGLQSANLRLVQLMKRRPKSYGLLALFPLGLHRAYLEDVRGAWVYRIASIAALMAWWFGQSWAALVIVVLIAGFAVYDIRWIDDRVAALNKALRMQVYKSRPGAAAPQGFRGRFTDDDLDDYLKVKEQERGGHVLPGKDPALNSRSRAPSFAEQEAMLKALVKSKQNNKSQ
;
A
#
# COMPACT_ATOMS: atom_id res chain seq x y z
N MET A 1 -12.39 -16.72 -7.15
CA MET A 1 -11.77 -15.38 -7.09
C MET A 1 -12.00 -14.70 -8.43
N SER A 2 -12.37 -13.43 -8.48
CA SER A 2 -12.65 -12.77 -9.77
C SER A 2 -11.38 -12.52 -10.58
N GLU A 3 -11.45 -12.73 -11.90
CA GLU A 3 -10.34 -12.52 -12.85
C GLU A 3 -9.94 -11.05 -13.06
N ALA A 4 -10.46 -10.15 -12.24
CA ALA A 4 -10.21 -8.70 -12.30
C ALA A 4 -8.71 -8.34 -12.21
N TRP A 5 -7.87 -9.23 -11.70
CA TRP A 5 -6.42 -9.03 -11.65
C TRP A 5 -5.74 -9.16 -13.02
N LYS A 6 -6.35 -9.87 -13.99
CA LYS A 6 -5.78 -10.09 -15.33
C LYS A 6 -5.83 -8.85 -16.23
N HIS A 7 -6.56 -7.81 -15.84
CA HIS A 7 -6.78 -6.59 -16.62
C HIS A 7 -6.08 -5.35 -16.02
N LEU A 8 -5.09 -5.56 -15.15
CA LEU A 8 -4.33 -4.48 -14.53
C LEU A 8 -3.27 -3.94 -15.49
N ASP A 9 -3.58 -2.82 -16.13
CA ASP A 9 -2.61 -2.06 -16.94
C ASP A 9 -1.87 -1.04 -16.06
N LEU A 10 -0.54 -1.05 -16.13
CA LEU A 10 0.37 -0.32 -15.24
C LEU A 10 1.34 0.62 -16.00
N GLU A 11 1.03 1.04 -17.23
CA GLU A 11 1.92 1.94 -17.97
C GLU A 11 1.81 3.43 -17.56
N GLY A 12 2.98 4.04 -17.32
CA GLY A 12 3.32 5.46 -17.46
C GLY A 12 2.53 6.47 -16.62
N GLU A 13 1.44 7.01 -17.17
CA GLU A 13 0.64 8.09 -16.56
C GLU A 13 -0.47 7.56 -15.62
N GLY A 14 -0.81 6.27 -15.75
CA GLY A 14 -1.88 5.64 -14.97
C GLY A 14 -1.49 5.40 -13.51
N LEU A 15 -0.24 5.01 -13.24
CA LEU A 15 0.19 4.60 -11.90
C LEU A 15 0.34 5.78 -10.94
N GLN A 16 0.88 6.90 -11.40
CA GLN A 16 1.03 8.09 -10.57
C GLN A 16 -0.33 8.70 -10.22
N SER A 17 -1.23 8.81 -11.19
CA SER A 17 -2.60 9.29 -10.95
C SER A 17 -3.39 8.36 -10.01
N ALA A 18 -3.22 7.04 -10.15
CA ALA A 18 -3.82 6.06 -9.24
C ALA A 18 -3.26 6.16 -7.83
N ASN A 19 -1.94 6.34 -7.68
CA ASN A 19 -1.31 6.53 -6.38
C ASN A 19 -1.75 7.83 -5.70
N LEU A 20 -1.85 8.94 -6.46
CA LEU A 20 -2.37 10.20 -5.92
C LEU A 20 -3.81 10.05 -5.43
N ARG A 21 -4.68 9.41 -6.23
CA ARG A 21 -6.06 9.12 -5.84
C ARG A 21 -6.13 8.22 -4.61
N LEU A 22 -5.27 7.20 -4.53
CA LEU A 22 -5.20 6.30 -3.39
C LEU A 22 -4.81 7.04 -2.11
N VAL A 23 -3.77 7.88 -2.16
CA VAL A 23 -3.30 8.67 -1.02
C VAL A 23 -4.38 9.62 -0.50
N GLN A 24 -5.21 10.18 -1.39
CA GLN A 24 -6.35 11.03 -1.02
C GLN A 24 -7.46 10.26 -0.30
N LEU A 25 -7.71 9.00 -0.70
CA LEU A 25 -8.78 8.17 -0.14
C LEU A 25 -8.37 7.47 1.17
N MET A 26 -7.08 7.20 1.36
CA MET A 26 -6.59 6.46 2.52
C MET A 26 -6.95 7.14 3.84
N LYS A 27 -7.42 6.34 4.79
CA LYS A 27 -7.72 6.78 6.15
C LYS A 27 -6.40 6.99 6.90
N ARG A 28 -6.34 8.07 7.68
CA ARG A 28 -5.16 8.47 8.45
C ARG A 28 -5.34 8.15 9.92
N ARG A 29 -4.34 7.48 10.51
CA ARG A 29 -4.26 7.21 11.95
C ARG A 29 -4.34 8.47 12.82
N PRO A 30 -3.53 9.53 12.61
CA PRO A 30 -3.58 10.72 13.49
C PRO A 30 -4.94 11.40 13.48
N LYS A 31 -5.63 11.42 12.32
CA LYS A 31 -6.99 11.96 12.23
C LYS A 31 -7.98 11.13 13.04
N SER A 32 -7.85 9.80 13.02
CA SER A 32 -8.72 8.89 13.77
C SER A 32 -8.53 9.06 15.29
N TYR A 33 -7.28 9.17 15.75
CA TYR A 33 -6.96 9.47 17.15
C TYR A 33 -7.42 10.87 17.57
N GLY A 34 -7.26 11.88 16.71
CA GLY A 34 -7.79 13.22 16.98
C GLY A 34 -9.31 13.23 17.15
N LEU A 35 -10.03 12.42 16.37
CA LEU A 35 -11.48 12.26 16.53
C LEU A 35 -11.87 11.43 17.76
N LEU A 36 -11.02 10.51 18.21
CA LEU A 36 -11.23 9.73 19.43
C LEU A 36 -11.22 10.61 20.68
N ALA A 37 -10.51 11.75 20.69
CA ALA A 37 -10.59 12.72 21.79
C ALA A 37 -12.03 13.25 21.99
N LEU A 38 -12.85 13.21 20.94
CA LEU A 38 -14.28 13.54 20.97
C LEU A 38 -15.14 12.26 20.91
N PHE A 39 -14.69 11.17 21.55
CA PHE A 39 -15.38 9.88 21.55
C PHE A 39 -16.87 9.93 21.91
N PRO A 40 -17.39 10.81 22.79
CA PRO A 40 -18.83 10.83 23.09
C PRO A 40 -19.70 11.08 21.85
N LEU A 41 -19.15 11.78 20.85
CA LEU A 41 -19.83 12.07 19.59
C LEU A 41 -19.76 10.92 18.56
N GLY A 42 -18.91 9.91 18.81
CA GLY A 42 -18.71 8.76 17.93
C GLY A 42 -18.05 9.10 16.58
N LEU A 43 -17.36 10.24 16.48
CA LEU A 43 -16.82 10.74 15.21
C LEU A 43 -15.71 9.86 14.63
N HIS A 44 -14.89 9.24 15.49
CA HIS A 44 -13.82 8.33 15.07
C HIS A 44 -14.40 7.09 14.37
N ARG A 45 -15.50 6.53 14.87
CA ARG A 45 -16.19 5.40 14.24
C ARG A 45 -16.88 5.78 12.94
N ALA A 46 -17.52 6.94 12.89
CA ALA A 46 -18.13 7.46 11.66
C ALA A 46 -17.08 7.67 10.55
N TYR A 47 -15.90 8.20 10.89
CA TYR A 47 -14.79 8.37 9.94
C TYR A 47 -14.26 7.04 9.38
N LEU A 48 -14.28 5.99 10.20
CA LEU A 48 -13.88 4.62 9.86
C LEU A 48 -15.03 3.76 9.30
N GLU A 49 -16.09 4.41 8.81
CA GLU A 49 -17.24 3.78 8.13
C GLU A 49 -17.98 2.75 8.99
N ASP A 50 -17.90 2.89 10.33
CA ASP A 50 -18.71 2.13 11.29
C ASP A 50 -19.86 3.00 11.81
N VAL A 51 -20.93 3.09 11.01
CA VAL A 51 -22.13 3.89 11.33
C VAL A 51 -22.82 3.37 12.58
N ARG A 52 -22.88 2.05 12.78
CA ARG A 52 -23.55 1.43 13.92
C ARG A 52 -22.81 1.78 15.21
N GLY A 53 -21.50 1.61 15.24
CA GLY A 53 -20.68 1.99 16.39
C GLY A 53 -20.77 3.49 16.71
N ALA A 54 -20.80 4.36 15.71
CA ALA A 54 -20.96 5.80 15.92
C ALA A 54 -22.29 6.15 16.62
N TRP A 55 -23.39 5.50 16.24
CA TRP A 55 -24.69 5.69 16.89
C TRP A 55 -24.72 5.16 18.32
N VAL A 56 -24.05 4.04 18.60
CA VAL A 56 -23.93 3.51 19.96
C VAL A 56 -23.31 4.54 20.91
N TYR A 57 -22.21 5.19 20.51
CA TYR A 57 -21.58 6.25 21.32
C TYR A 57 -22.53 7.42 21.58
N ARG A 58 -23.26 7.87 20.56
CA ARG A 58 -24.19 9.00 20.67
C ARG A 58 -25.37 8.66 21.59
N ILE A 59 -25.99 7.50 21.39
CA ILE A 59 -27.12 7.04 22.21
C ILE A 59 -26.65 6.87 23.66
N ALA A 60 -25.50 6.23 23.89
CA ALA A 60 -24.97 6.03 25.23
C ALA A 60 -24.65 7.38 25.91
N SER A 61 -24.13 8.35 25.17
CA SER A 61 -23.83 9.68 25.69
C SER A 61 -25.10 10.46 26.03
N ILE A 62 -26.14 10.40 25.18
CA ILE A 62 -27.46 10.96 25.48
C ILE A 62 -28.07 10.26 26.70
N ALA A 63 -27.98 8.94 26.78
CA ALA A 63 -28.49 8.17 27.92
C ALA A 63 -27.79 8.55 29.24
N ALA A 64 -26.47 8.78 29.21
CA ALA A 64 -25.73 9.26 30.37
C ALA A 64 -26.20 10.64 30.83
N LEU A 65 -26.40 11.58 29.89
CA LEU A 65 -26.91 12.92 30.19
C LEU A 65 -28.34 12.88 30.74
N MET A 66 -29.21 12.05 30.16
CA MET A 66 -30.59 11.86 30.63
C MET A 66 -30.61 11.25 32.03
N ALA A 67 -29.81 10.20 32.28
CA ALA A 67 -29.69 9.59 33.59
C ALA A 67 -29.22 10.60 34.65
N TRP A 68 -28.24 11.43 34.31
CA TRP A 68 -27.78 12.51 35.18
C TRP A 68 -28.90 13.53 35.46
N TRP A 69 -29.63 13.95 34.41
CA TRP A 69 -30.72 14.92 34.53
C TRP A 69 -31.87 14.44 35.43
N PHE A 70 -32.20 13.15 35.39
CA PHE A 70 -33.21 12.54 36.27
C PHE A 70 -32.68 12.17 37.67
N GLY A 71 -31.48 12.62 38.05
CA GLY A 71 -30.90 12.37 39.37
C GLY A 71 -30.35 10.96 39.57
N GLN A 72 -30.26 10.15 38.52
CA GLN A 72 -29.70 8.79 38.56
C GLN A 72 -28.18 8.83 38.33
N SER A 73 -27.47 9.55 39.20
CA SER A 73 -26.04 9.83 39.05
C SER A 73 -25.18 8.56 39.01
N TRP A 74 -25.56 7.50 39.74
CA TRP A 74 -24.86 6.23 39.72
C TRP A 74 -24.96 5.54 38.34
N ALA A 75 -26.15 5.57 37.72
CA ALA A 75 -26.37 4.98 36.40
C ALA A 75 -25.62 5.77 35.32
N ALA A 76 -25.65 7.11 35.41
CA ALA A 76 -24.86 7.97 34.53
C ALA A 76 -23.36 7.66 34.62
N LEU A 77 -22.83 7.48 35.84
CA LEU A 77 -21.43 7.13 36.07
C LEU A 77 -21.08 5.77 35.44
N VAL A 78 -21.91 4.74 35.64
CA VAL A 78 -21.71 3.41 35.03
C VAL A 78 -21.65 3.53 33.51
N ILE A 79 -22.58 4.26 32.89
CA ILE A 79 -22.59 4.47 31.44
C ILE A 79 -21.31 5.18 30.98
N VAL A 80 -20.89 6.25 31.66
CA VAL A 80 -19.66 6.98 31.32
C VAL A 80 -18.43 6.07 31.40
N VAL A 81 -18.31 5.28 32.46
CA VAL A 81 -17.20 4.32 32.64
C VAL A 81 -17.18 3.28 31.51
N LEU A 82 -18.35 2.75 31.13
CA LEU A 82 -18.46 1.80 30.02
C LEU A 82 -18.03 2.44 28.69
N ILE A 83 -18.52 3.65 28.37
CA ILE A 83 -18.15 4.36 27.13
C ILE A 83 -16.64 4.65 27.12
N ALA A 84 -16.08 5.07 28.25
CA ALA A 84 -14.64 5.33 28.38
C ALA A 84 -13.82 4.03 28.19
N GLY A 85 -14.25 2.91 28.77
CA GLY A 85 -13.63 1.60 28.56
C GLY A 85 -13.64 1.18 27.10
N PHE A 86 -14.76 1.38 26.41
CA PHE A 86 -14.84 1.15 24.96
C PHE A 86 -13.94 2.10 24.17
N ALA A 87 -13.79 3.37 24.59
CA ALA A 87 -12.88 4.32 23.94
C ALA A 87 -11.42 3.89 24.06
N VAL A 88 -11.02 3.28 25.18
CA VAL A 88 -9.68 2.69 25.35
C VAL A 88 -9.49 1.48 24.44
N TYR A 89 -10.48 0.58 24.37
CA TYR A 89 -10.46 -0.51 23.40
C TYR A 89 -10.34 -0.01 21.96
N ASP A 90 -10.99 1.12 21.65
CA ASP A 90 -10.99 1.70 20.32
C ASP A 90 -9.59 2.14 19.86
N ILE A 91 -8.63 2.37 20.76
CA ILE A 91 -7.23 2.65 20.39
C ILE A 91 -6.67 1.51 19.53
N ARG A 92 -6.81 0.27 19.99
CA ARG A 92 -6.33 -0.92 19.26
C ARG A 92 -7.20 -1.20 18.03
N TRP A 93 -8.51 -1.03 18.16
CA TRP A 93 -9.45 -1.24 17.05
C TRP A 93 -9.22 -0.28 15.88
N ILE A 94 -8.87 0.99 16.13
CA ILE A 94 -8.59 2.00 15.10
C ILE A 94 -7.45 1.53 14.19
N ASP A 95 -6.37 0.99 14.75
CA ASP A 95 -5.22 0.55 13.96
C ASP A 95 -5.58 -0.61 13.02
N ASP A 96 -6.27 -1.62 13.55
CA ASP A 96 -6.73 -2.77 12.77
C ASP A 96 -7.74 -2.35 11.69
N ARG A 97 -8.68 -1.44 12.03
CA ARG A 97 -9.70 -0.95 11.10
C ARG A 97 -9.12 -0.08 10.00
N VAL A 98 -8.18 0.82 10.31
CA VAL A 98 -7.47 1.64 9.31
C VAL A 98 -6.68 0.75 8.36
N ALA A 99 -5.99 -0.28 8.87
CA ALA A 99 -5.26 -1.23 8.03
C ALA A 99 -6.20 -1.98 7.08
N ALA A 100 -7.33 -2.48 7.59
CA ALA A 100 -8.33 -3.18 6.79
C ALA A 100 -8.94 -2.28 5.70
N LEU A 101 -9.36 -1.06 6.04
CA LEU A 101 -9.93 -0.10 5.08
C LEU A 101 -8.91 0.31 4.01
N ASN A 102 -7.68 0.63 4.41
CA ASN A 102 -6.64 1.00 3.45
C ASN A 102 -6.27 -0.16 2.53
N LYS A 103 -6.28 -1.41 3.02
CA LYS A 103 -6.13 -2.61 2.18
C LYS A 103 -7.29 -2.75 1.19
N ALA A 104 -8.53 -2.54 1.64
CA ALA A 104 -9.70 -2.58 0.76
C ALA A 104 -9.66 -1.50 -0.32
N LEU A 105 -9.29 -0.26 0.04
CA LEU A 105 -9.15 0.86 -0.90
C LEU A 105 -8.09 0.58 -1.97
N ARG A 106 -6.93 0.01 -1.59
CA ARG A 106 -5.91 -0.41 -2.56
C ARG A 106 -6.49 -1.40 -3.56
N MET A 107 -7.12 -2.46 -3.08
CA MET A 107 -7.74 -3.46 -3.97
C MET A 107 -8.80 -2.85 -4.87
N GLN A 108 -9.62 -1.93 -4.36
CA GLN A 108 -10.65 -1.27 -5.15
C GLN A 108 -10.05 -0.41 -6.25
N VAL A 109 -9.07 0.45 -5.95
CA VAL A 109 -8.42 1.31 -6.95
C VAL A 109 -7.76 0.48 -8.06
N TYR A 110 -7.11 -0.62 -7.71
CA TYR A 110 -6.48 -1.50 -8.69
C TYR A 110 -7.49 -2.31 -9.51
N LYS A 111 -8.63 -2.73 -8.92
CA LYS A 111 -9.66 -3.52 -9.64
C LYS A 111 -10.65 -2.68 -10.46
N SER A 112 -10.82 -1.41 -10.14
CA SER A 112 -11.88 -0.56 -10.72
C SER A 112 -11.50 0.16 -12.02
N ARG A 113 -10.28 -0.03 -12.54
CA ARG A 113 -9.95 0.43 -13.89
C ARG A 113 -10.26 -0.68 -14.90
N PRO A 114 -11.21 -0.45 -15.83
CA PRO A 114 -11.28 -1.24 -17.05
C PRO A 114 -10.04 -0.88 -17.87
N GLY A 115 -9.05 -1.78 -17.90
CA GLY A 115 -7.95 -1.66 -18.85
C GLY A 115 -8.49 -1.72 -20.27
N ALA A 116 -7.89 -0.94 -21.18
CA ALA A 116 -7.96 -1.24 -22.59
C ALA A 116 -7.68 -2.74 -22.76
N ALA A 117 -8.50 -3.43 -23.56
CA ALA A 117 -8.35 -4.85 -23.77
C ALA A 117 -6.89 -5.15 -24.11
N ALA A 118 -6.29 -6.12 -23.41
CA ALA A 118 -4.92 -6.53 -23.68
C ALA A 118 -4.76 -6.73 -25.20
N PRO A 119 -3.66 -6.26 -25.81
CA PRO A 119 -3.48 -6.32 -27.25
C PRO A 119 -3.77 -7.73 -27.75
N GLN A 120 -4.47 -7.87 -28.88
CA GLN A 120 -4.81 -9.19 -29.43
C GLN A 120 -3.54 -10.04 -29.54
N GLY A 121 -3.48 -11.16 -28.79
CA GLY A 121 -2.31 -12.03 -28.72
C GLY A 121 -1.43 -11.85 -27.48
N PHE A 122 -1.78 -10.98 -26.53
CA PHE A 122 -1.10 -10.87 -25.24
C PHE A 122 -1.32 -12.12 -24.39
N ARG A 123 -0.41 -13.09 -24.54
CA ARG A 123 -0.23 -14.17 -23.58
C ARG A 123 0.56 -13.57 -22.42
N GLY A 124 -0.12 -13.25 -21.32
CA GLY A 124 0.59 -13.00 -20.06
C GLY A 124 1.52 -14.18 -19.74
N ARG A 125 2.54 -13.96 -18.89
CA ARG A 125 3.33 -15.06 -18.32
C ARG A 125 2.47 -15.87 -17.33
N PHE A 126 1.48 -16.59 -17.86
CA PHE A 126 0.81 -17.68 -17.17
C PHE A 126 1.69 -18.90 -17.38
N THR A 127 2.36 -19.34 -16.33
CA THR A 127 2.92 -20.68 -16.28
C THR A 127 1.98 -21.45 -15.37
N ASP A 128 0.93 -22.03 -15.97
CA ASP A 128 0.13 -23.08 -15.34
C ASP A 128 0.83 -24.45 -15.43
N ASP A 129 2.06 -24.48 -15.95
CA ASP A 129 2.85 -25.69 -16.15
C ASP A 129 4.03 -25.73 -15.18
N ASP A 130 4.16 -26.88 -14.54
CA ASP A 130 5.15 -27.37 -13.57
C ASP A 130 6.27 -26.41 -13.13
N LEU A 131 6.46 -26.35 -11.80
CA LEU A 131 7.57 -25.65 -11.15
C LEU A 131 8.93 -25.98 -11.79
N ASP A 132 9.08 -27.20 -12.31
CA ASP A 132 10.29 -27.68 -12.98
C ASP A 132 10.54 -27.02 -14.35
N ASP A 133 9.49 -26.74 -15.12
CA ASP A 133 9.61 -26.02 -16.40
C ASP A 133 9.87 -24.53 -16.16
N TYR A 134 9.30 -23.95 -15.10
CA TYR A 134 9.65 -22.61 -14.64
C TYR A 134 11.12 -22.53 -14.21
N LEU A 135 11.63 -23.51 -13.46
CA LEU A 135 13.02 -23.59 -13.04
C LEU A 135 13.97 -23.73 -14.24
N LYS A 136 13.64 -24.55 -15.24
CA LYS A 136 14.43 -24.66 -16.47
C LYS A 136 14.49 -23.36 -17.26
N VAL A 137 13.37 -22.68 -17.44
CA VAL A 137 13.35 -21.38 -18.14
C VAL A 137 14.12 -20.34 -17.32
N LYS A 138 14.02 -20.37 -15.99
CA LYS A 138 14.81 -19.49 -15.12
C LYS A 138 16.29 -19.80 -15.14
N GLU A 139 16.69 -21.07 -15.21
CA GLU A 139 18.09 -21.51 -15.34
C GLU A 139 18.67 -21.13 -16.71
N GLN A 140 17.85 -21.16 -17.77
CA GLN A 140 18.22 -20.66 -19.10
C GLN A 140 18.31 -19.12 -19.13
N GLU A 141 17.38 -18.40 -18.49
CA GLU A 141 17.47 -16.95 -18.27
C GLU A 141 18.64 -16.60 -17.32
N ARG A 142 19.11 -17.55 -16.50
CA ARG A 142 20.33 -17.47 -15.68
C ARG A 142 21.62 -17.67 -16.48
N GLY A 143 21.54 -17.73 -17.82
CA GLY A 143 22.66 -17.79 -18.76
C GLY A 143 23.58 -16.56 -18.77
N GLY A 144 23.87 -16.01 -17.59
CA GLY A 144 24.89 -14.99 -17.31
C GLY A 144 25.47 -15.08 -15.89
N HIS A 145 24.98 -15.98 -15.02
CA HIS A 145 25.54 -16.22 -13.70
C HIS A 145 26.17 -17.61 -13.62
N VAL A 146 27.48 -17.62 -13.38
CA VAL A 146 28.31 -18.81 -13.18
C VAL A 146 27.87 -19.64 -11.99
N LEU A 147 28.07 -20.96 -12.13
CA LEU A 147 27.85 -21.97 -11.09
C LEU A 147 28.63 -21.62 -9.80
N PRO A 148 28.08 -21.94 -8.61
CA PRO A 148 28.81 -21.77 -7.35
C PRO A 148 30.12 -22.57 -7.40
N GLY A 149 31.26 -21.88 -7.31
CA GLY A 149 32.61 -22.49 -7.33
C GLY A 149 33.40 -22.32 -8.65
N LYS A 150 32.82 -21.71 -9.68
CA LYS A 150 33.54 -21.31 -10.91
C LYS A 150 33.32 -19.83 -11.23
N ASP A 151 33.65 -18.96 -10.28
CA ASP A 151 33.67 -17.52 -10.53
C ASP A 151 34.85 -17.15 -11.45
N PRO A 152 34.63 -16.56 -12.64
CA PRO A 152 35.69 -15.88 -13.38
C PRO A 152 36.09 -14.58 -12.66
N ALA A 153 35.29 -14.13 -11.69
CA ALA A 153 35.60 -13.02 -10.79
C ALA A 153 36.77 -13.32 -9.84
N LEU A 154 37.13 -14.60 -9.63
CA LEU A 154 38.34 -14.95 -8.86
C LEU A 154 39.62 -14.90 -9.71
N ASN A 155 39.51 -14.91 -11.05
CA ASN A 155 40.64 -14.86 -11.98
C ASN A 155 40.70 -13.60 -12.84
N SER A 156 39.82 -12.62 -12.63
CA SER A 156 39.89 -11.33 -13.29
C SER A 156 39.73 -10.22 -12.27
N ARG A 157 40.79 -9.41 -12.13
CA ARG A 157 40.84 -8.17 -11.33
C ARG A 157 39.92 -7.08 -11.92
N SER A 158 38.66 -7.38 -12.23
CA SER A 158 37.70 -6.37 -12.65
C SER A 158 37.09 -5.75 -11.41
N ARG A 159 37.87 -4.84 -10.80
CA ARG A 159 37.35 -3.95 -9.76
C ARG A 159 36.33 -3.04 -10.43
N ALA A 160 35.16 -2.84 -9.81
CA ALA A 160 34.20 -1.87 -10.28
C ALA A 160 34.90 -0.50 -10.44
N PRO A 161 34.81 0.15 -11.62
CA PRO A 161 35.58 1.36 -11.90
C PRO A 161 35.22 2.48 -10.93
N SER A 162 36.23 3.18 -10.47
CA SER A 162 36.08 4.28 -9.52
C SER A 162 35.34 5.47 -10.16
N PHE A 163 34.74 6.34 -9.35
CA PHE A 163 34.03 7.53 -9.85
C PHE A 163 34.88 8.39 -10.78
N ALA A 164 36.19 8.50 -10.52
CA ALA A 164 37.12 9.23 -11.38
C ALA A 164 37.28 8.58 -12.77
N GLU A 165 37.30 7.24 -12.83
CA GLU A 165 37.37 6.50 -14.09
C GLU A 165 36.05 6.57 -14.87
N GLN A 166 34.92 6.61 -14.16
CA GLN A 166 33.60 6.79 -14.76
C GLN A 166 33.46 8.19 -15.39
N GLU A 167 33.92 9.24 -14.73
CA GLU A 167 33.96 10.59 -15.31
C GLU A 167 34.89 10.69 -16.53
N ALA A 168 36.04 10.01 -16.49
CA ALA A 168 36.97 9.97 -17.61
C ALA A 168 36.35 9.27 -18.84
N MET A 169 35.63 8.16 -18.63
CA MET A 169 34.89 7.48 -19.69
C MET A 169 33.77 8.36 -20.28
N LEU A 170 33.02 9.07 -19.44
CA LEU A 170 31.98 9.99 -19.90
C LEU A 170 32.57 11.13 -20.74
N LYS A 171 33.70 11.71 -20.32
CA LYS A 171 34.41 12.74 -21.11
C LYS A 171 34.91 12.19 -22.44
N ALA A 172 35.42 10.96 -22.47
CA ALA A 172 35.87 10.31 -23.71
C ALA A 172 34.71 10.06 -24.69
N LEU A 173 33.55 9.63 -24.20
CA LEU A 173 32.34 9.41 -25.02
C LEU A 173 31.77 10.72 -25.59
N VAL A 174 31.81 11.81 -24.81
CA VAL A 174 31.40 13.13 -25.30
C VAL A 174 32.34 13.62 -26.41
N LYS A 175 33.64 13.41 -26.25
CA LYS A 175 34.66 13.81 -27.23
C LYS A 175 34.58 12.99 -28.53
N SER A 176 34.34 11.68 -28.44
CA SER A 176 34.14 10.84 -29.63
C SER A 176 32.86 11.21 -30.38
N LYS A 177 31.78 11.56 -29.66
CA LYS A 177 30.52 12.03 -30.24
C LYS A 177 30.65 13.40 -30.93
N GLN A 178 31.53 14.26 -30.45
CA GLN A 178 31.85 15.53 -31.11
C GLN A 178 32.70 15.34 -32.37
N ASN A 179 33.71 14.47 -32.34
CA ASN A 179 34.51 14.16 -33.53
C ASN A 179 33.70 13.46 -34.63
N ASN A 180 32.73 12.61 -34.27
CA ASN A 180 31.81 11.98 -35.24
C ASN A 180 30.76 12.95 -35.82
N LYS A 181 30.65 14.16 -35.29
CA LYS A 181 29.74 15.20 -35.80
C LYS A 181 30.44 16.23 -36.70
N SER A 182 31.77 16.15 -36.79
CA SER A 182 32.62 17.03 -37.61
C SER A 182 33.18 16.34 -38.87
N GLN A 183 32.69 15.14 -39.20
CA GLN A 183 32.75 14.56 -40.54
C GLN A 183 31.35 14.62 -41.16
#